data_AF-A0AAN7S853-F1
#
_entry.id   AF-A0AAN7S853-F1
#
_cell.length_a   1.000
_cell.length_b   1.000
_cell.length_c   1.000
_cell.angle_alpha   90.00
_cell.angle_beta   90.00
_cell.angle_gamma   90.00
#
_symmetry.space_group_name_H-M   'P 1'
#
loop_
_entity.id
_entity.type
_entity.pdbx_description
1 polymer ?
#
loop_
_entity_poly.entity_id
_entity_poly.type
_entity_poly.pdbx_seq_one_letter_code
_entity_poly.pdbx_strand_id
1 'polypeptide(L)'
;MEEFQNKYDLFNLHKKVKEVTGLQRRSQSNILVDKNGDPIMSTEKRVQRWKEYTKKLFRDERGEIEHIHYMPEKMGPDITREKMLHALKTTKNGKNLDWMNYLPTYLKS
;
A
#
# COMPACT_ATOMS: atom_id res chain seq x y z
N MET A 1 -45.48 35.93 19.27
CA MET A 1 -45.39 34.74 18.39
C MET A 1 -44.41 34.93 17.23
N GLU A 2 -44.11 36.15 16.78
CA GLU A 2 -43.17 36.42 15.67
C GLU A 2 -41.68 36.07 15.95
N GLU A 3 -41.19 36.24 17.18
CA GLU A 3 -39.76 36.09 17.49
C GLU A 3 -39.23 34.64 17.42
N PHE A 4 -40.11 33.65 17.59
CA PHE A 4 -39.74 32.23 17.47
C PHE A 4 -39.64 31.76 16.01
N GLN A 5 -40.36 32.41 15.09
CA GLN A 5 -40.34 32.10 13.66
C GLN A 5 -38.96 32.41 13.05
N ASN A 6 -38.37 33.55 13.42
CA ASN A 6 -37.06 33.99 12.92
C ASN A 6 -35.91 33.07 13.33
N LYS A 7 -35.97 32.44 14.52
CA LYS A 7 -34.95 31.47 14.96
C LYS A 7 -35.01 30.15 14.21
N TYR A 8 -36.22 29.69 13.86
CA TYR A 8 -36.40 28.48 13.06
C TYR A 8 -35.93 28.65 11.62
N ASP A 9 -36.01 29.87 11.09
CA ASP A 9 -35.62 30.14 9.70
C ASP A 9 -34.10 30.24 9.52
N LEU A 10 -33.35 30.62 10.56
CA LEU A 10 -31.89 30.70 10.50
C LEU A 10 -31.24 29.35 10.20
N PHE A 11 -31.82 28.25 10.69
CA PHE A 11 -31.37 26.89 10.40
C PHE A 11 -31.57 26.53 8.92
N ASN A 12 -32.75 26.84 8.38
CA ASN A 12 -33.07 26.57 6.98
C ASN A 12 -32.27 27.47 6.04
N LEU A 13 -32.05 28.73 6.41
CA LEU A 13 -31.22 29.68 5.69
C LEU A 13 -29.77 29.22 5.65
N HIS A 14 -29.20 28.80 6.79
CA HIS A 14 -27.85 28.23 6.85
C HIS A 14 -27.71 26.96 5.99
N LYS A 15 -28.73 26.08 6.03
CA LYS A 15 -28.76 24.88 5.18
C LYS A 15 -28.77 25.26 3.70
N LYS A 16 -29.62 26.20 3.30
CA LYS A 16 -29.77 26.65 1.91
C LYS A 16 -28.54 27.39 1.41
N VAL A 17 -27.90 28.21 2.24
CA VAL A 17 -26.61 28.86 1.95
C VAL A 17 -25.52 27.79 1.71
N LYS A 18 -25.44 26.74 2.53
CA LYS A 18 -24.49 25.64 2.33
C LYS A 18 -24.74 24.84 1.05
N GLU A 19 -26.00 24.65 0.66
CA GLU A 19 -26.38 23.98 -0.59
C GLU A 19 -25.98 24.83 -1.81
N VAL A 20 -26.32 26.12 -1.82
CA VAL A 20 -26.02 27.04 -2.93
C VAL A 20 -24.52 27.28 -3.10
N THR A 21 -23.78 27.38 -1.99
CA THR A 21 -22.32 27.62 -2.01
C THR A 21 -21.50 26.35 -2.21
N GLY A 22 -22.13 25.16 -2.23
CA GLY A 22 -21.42 23.88 -2.34
C GLY A 22 -20.54 23.56 -1.12
N LEU A 23 -20.68 24.30 0.00
CA LEU A 23 -19.96 24.07 1.25
C LEU A 23 -20.48 22.87 2.05
N GLN A 24 -21.38 22.06 1.48
CA GLN A 24 -21.66 20.75 2.04
C GLN A 24 -20.37 19.91 2.01
N ARG A 25 -19.91 19.50 3.19
CA ARG A 25 -18.87 18.47 3.31
C ARG A 25 -19.35 17.26 2.52
N ARG A 26 -18.61 16.87 1.47
CA ARG A 26 -18.87 15.65 0.73
C ARG A 26 -19.03 14.53 1.75
N SER A 27 -20.20 13.89 1.74
CA SER A 27 -20.48 12.74 2.60
C SER A 27 -19.31 11.78 2.48
N GLN A 28 -18.78 11.35 3.62
CA GLN A 28 -17.48 10.70 3.70
C GLN A 28 -17.38 9.55 2.71
N SER A 29 -16.44 9.63 1.77
CA SER A 29 -16.17 8.61 0.73
C SER A 29 -15.58 7.30 1.30
N ASN A 30 -15.70 7.08 2.61
CA ASN A 30 -15.09 5.97 3.34
C ASN A 30 -16.12 4.90 3.72
N ILE A 31 -17.26 4.84 3.03
CA ILE A 31 -18.24 3.78 3.24
C ILE A 31 -17.75 2.53 2.51
N LEU A 32 -17.28 1.54 3.27
CA LEU A 32 -16.93 0.24 2.72
C LEU A 32 -18.22 -0.50 2.33
N VAL A 33 -18.33 -0.92 1.07
CA VAL A 33 -19.50 -1.65 0.56
C VAL A 33 -19.17 -3.12 0.32
N ASP A 34 -20.21 -3.95 0.37
CA ASP A 34 -20.11 -5.36 0.03
C ASP A 34 -20.11 -5.59 -1.49
N LYS A 35 -20.33 -6.84 -1.92
CA LYS A 35 -20.33 -7.21 -3.35
C LYS A 35 -21.62 -6.79 -4.07
N ASN A 36 -22.69 -6.54 -3.33
CA ASN A 36 -24.00 -6.12 -3.82
C ASN A 36 -24.14 -4.59 -3.81
N GLY A 37 -23.15 -3.87 -3.26
CA GLY A 37 -23.16 -2.42 -3.13
C GLY A 37 -23.74 -1.93 -1.80
N ASP A 38 -24.05 -2.83 -0.88
CA ASP A 38 -24.63 -2.48 0.41
C ASP A 38 -23.54 -2.02 1.40
N PRO A 39 -23.80 -0.98 2.21
CA PRO A 39 -22.83 -0.45 3.16
C PRO A 39 -22.56 -1.42 4.32
N ILE A 40 -21.28 -1.67 4.59
CA ILE A 40 -20.82 -2.55 5.67
C ILE A 40 -20.66 -1.76 6.97
N MET A 41 -21.63 -1.94 7.85
CA MET A 41 -21.67 -1.25 9.15
C MET A 41 -20.95 -2.02 10.28
N SER A 42 -20.95 -3.35 10.25
CA SER A 42 -20.29 -4.17 11.29
C SER A 42 -18.78 -4.26 11.09
N THR A 43 -18.04 -4.17 12.19
CA THR A 43 -16.58 -4.33 12.25
C THR A 43 -16.11 -5.70 11.79
N GLU A 44 -16.79 -6.78 12.19
CA GLU A 44 -16.44 -8.14 11.76
C GLU A 44 -16.53 -8.27 10.24
N LYS A 45 -17.62 -7.74 9.66
CA LYS A 45 -17.83 -7.74 8.21
C LYS A 45 -16.79 -6.90 7.46
N ARG A 46 -16.32 -5.79 8.05
CA ARG A 46 -15.23 -4.99 7.46
C ARG A 46 -13.92 -5.77 7.42
N VAL A 47 -13.56 -6.44 8.52
CA VAL A 47 -12.35 -7.27 8.58
C VAL A 47 -12.41 -8.40 7.55
N GLN A 48 -13.57 -9.07 7.45
CA GLN A 48 -13.78 -10.12 6.48
C GLN A 48 -13.63 -9.60 5.04
N ARG A 49 -14.23 -8.44 4.73
CA ARG A 49 -14.14 -7.82 3.42
C ARG A 49 -12.71 -7.44 3.05
N TRP A 50 -11.94 -6.90 4.00
CA TRP A 50 -10.52 -6.61 3.82
C TRP A 50 -9.70 -7.86 3.53
N LYS A 51 -9.92 -8.95 4.28
CA LYS A 51 -9.25 -10.24 4.03
C LYS A 51 -9.55 -10.80 2.64
N GLU A 52 -10.80 -10.74 2.21
CA GLU A 52 -11.17 -11.16 0.86
C GLU A 52 -10.50 -10.31 -0.22
N TYR A 53 -10.46 -8.99 0.01
CA TYR A 53 -9.87 -8.05 -0.93
C TYR A 53 -8.36 -8.28 -1.07
N THR A 54 -7.64 -8.39 0.03
CA THR A 54 -6.19 -8.65 0.00
C THR A 54 -5.89 -10.01 -0.60
N LYS A 55 -6.64 -11.05 -0.26
CA LYS A 55 -6.49 -12.39 -0.87
C LYS A 55 -6.70 -12.37 -2.38
N LYS A 56 -7.64 -11.57 -2.88
CA LYS A 56 -7.86 -11.41 -4.33
C LYS A 56 -6.74 -10.60 -4.98
N LEU A 57 -6.32 -9.50 -4.36
CA LEU A 57 -5.33 -8.58 -4.92
C LEU A 57 -3.94 -9.22 -5.01
N PHE A 58 -3.56 -10.01 -4.01
CA PHE A 58 -2.27 -10.69 -3.91
C PHE A 58 -2.39 -12.19 -4.17
N ARG A 59 -3.40 -12.62 -4.93
CA ARG A 59 -3.45 -14.00 -5.41
C ARG A 59 -2.31 -14.18 -6.41
N ASP A 60 -1.20 -14.74 -5.96
CA ASP A 60 -0.08 -15.05 -6.85
C ASP A 60 -0.51 -16.21 -7.76
N GLU A 61 -0.60 -15.93 -9.05
CA GLU A 61 -0.91 -16.92 -10.10
C GLU A 61 0.35 -17.58 -10.63
N ARG A 62 1.53 -17.07 -10.26
CA ARG A 62 2.77 -17.83 -10.34
C ARG A 62 2.53 -18.96 -9.34
N GLY A 63 2.35 -20.19 -9.82
CA GLY A 63 2.06 -21.35 -8.97
C GLY A 63 3.01 -21.38 -7.76
N GLU A 64 2.61 -22.08 -6.69
CA GLU A 64 3.49 -22.36 -5.55
C GLU A 64 4.90 -22.55 -6.10
N ILE A 65 5.82 -21.66 -5.71
CA ILE A 65 7.19 -21.70 -6.21
C ILE A 65 7.68 -23.09 -5.88
N GLU A 66 7.63 -23.99 -6.86
CA GLU A 66 8.21 -25.32 -6.75
C GLU A 66 9.64 -25.02 -6.34
N HIS A 67 9.97 -25.42 -5.11
CA HIS A 67 11.26 -25.18 -4.48
C HIS A 67 12.32 -25.26 -5.55
N ILE A 68 13.01 -24.13 -5.82
CA ILE A 68 13.98 -24.00 -6.92
C ILE A 68 14.81 -25.27 -6.91
N HIS A 69 14.52 -26.19 -7.85
CA HIS A 69 15.19 -27.48 -7.86
C HIS A 69 16.64 -27.14 -8.18
N TYR A 70 17.55 -27.44 -7.26
CA TYR A 70 18.96 -27.14 -7.45
C TYR A 70 19.43 -27.94 -8.66
N MET A 71 19.43 -27.28 -9.83
CA MET A 71 19.86 -27.86 -11.10
C MET A 71 21.29 -27.40 -11.35
N PRO A 72 22.31 -28.22 -11.02
CA PRO A 72 23.70 -27.84 -11.22
C PRO A 72 24.01 -27.54 -12.69
N GLU A 73 23.23 -28.09 -13.62
CA GLU A 73 23.36 -27.88 -15.07
C GLU A 73 22.95 -26.49 -15.57
N LYS A 74 22.26 -25.70 -14.74
CA LYS A 74 21.89 -24.29 -15.03
C LYS A 74 22.65 -23.29 -14.19
N MET A 75 23.63 -23.74 -13.41
CA MET A 75 24.46 -22.85 -12.62
C MET A 75 25.38 -22.09 -13.57
N GLY A 76 25.20 -20.77 -13.63
CA GLY A 76 26.13 -19.89 -14.34
C GLY A 76 27.56 -20.07 -13.79
N PRO A 77 28.58 -19.58 -14.52
CA PRO A 77 29.97 -19.73 -14.09
C PRO A 77 30.15 -19.29 -12.64
N ASP A 78 30.90 -20.08 -11.87
CA ASP A 78 31.13 -19.83 -10.46
C ASP A 78 31.54 -18.38 -10.24
N ILE A 79 30.73 -17.66 -9.47
CA ILE A 79 31.02 -16.29 -9.08
C ILE A 79 32.11 -16.36 -8.02
N THR A 80 33.36 -16.36 -8.48
CA THR A 80 34.52 -16.31 -7.60
C THR A 80 34.52 -14.99 -6.82
N ARG A 81 34.97 -15.02 -5.55
CA ARG A 81 35.12 -13.83 -4.70
C ARG A 81 35.83 -12.68 -5.42
N GLU A 82 36.87 -13.00 -6.18
CA GLU A 82 37.66 -12.04 -6.96
C GLU A 82 36.82 -11.32 -8.03
N LYS A 83 35.96 -12.04 -8.77
CA LYS A 83 35.08 -11.44 -9.78
C LYS A 83 34.03 -10.54 -9.14
N MET A 84 33.48 -10.95 -8.00
CA MET A 84 32.55 -10.14 -7.23
C MET A 84 33.22 -8.84 -6.74
N LEU A 85 34.41 -8.93 -6.15
CA LEU A 85 35.18 -7.76 -5.69
C LEU A 85 35.58 -6.84 -6.86
N HIS A 86 35.96 -7.41 -8.00
CA HIS A 86 36.28 -6.66 -9.21
C HIS A 86 35.05 -5.89 -9.72
N ALA A 87 33.89 -6.56 -9.84
CA ALA A 87 32.63 -5.93 -10.24
C ALA A 87 32.25 -4.76 -9.33
N LEU A 88 32.33 -4.97 -8.00
CA LEU A 88 32.06 -3.94 -6.98
C LEU A 88 33.02 -2.75 -7.08
N LYS A 89 34.29 -3.00 -7.39
CA LYS A 89 35.29 -1.94 -7.62
C LYS A 89 35.00 -1.16 -8.90
N THR A 90 34.56 -1.83 -9.96
CA THR A 90 34.24 -1.18 -11.25
C THR A 90 32.94 -0.37 -11.23
N THR A 91 31.99 -0.70 -10.36
CA THR A 91 30.73 0.07 -10.18
C THR A 91 30.93 1.43 -9.49
N LYS A 92 32.16 1.76 -9.08
CA LYS A 92 32.55 2.95 -8.28
C LYS A 92 32.56 4.28 -9.07
N ASN A 93 31.75 4.44 -10.11
CA ASN A 93 31.54 5.73 -10.76
C ASN A 93 30.29 6.45 -10.22
N GLY A 94 30.31 6.78 -8.91
CA GLY A 94 29.60 7.98 -8.45
C GLY A 94 28.74 7.94 -7.19
N LYS A 95 28.51 6.82 -6.49
CA LYS A 95 27.69 6.85 -5.25
C LYS A 95 28.18 5.95 -4.11
N ASN A 96 28.55 6.64 -3.03
CA ASN A 96 28.58 6.28 -1.61
C ASN A 96 29.33 5.00 -1.16
N LEU A 97 30.36 5.22 -0.32
CA LEU A 97 31.33 4.24 0.19
C LEU A 97 30.90 3.60 1.52
N ASP A 98 29.62 3.69 1.91
CA ASP A 98 29.18 3.27 3.24
C ASP A 98 28.88 1.76 3.35
N TRP A 99 28.55 1.09 2.23
CA TRP A 99 28.19 -0.32 2.22
C TRP A 99 29.32 -1.29 2.61
N MET A 100 30.59 -0.87 2.49
CA MET A 100 31.75 -1.68 2.90
C MET A 100 31.82 -1.91 4.41
N ASN A 101 31.26 -0.99 5.21
CA ASN A 101 31.17 -1.15 6.66
C ASN A 101 30.23 -2.30 7.04
N TYR A 102 29.20 -2.54 6.23
CA TYR A 102 28.18 -3.56 6.44
C TYR A 102 28.52 -4.92 5.80
N LEU A 103 29.69 -5.05 5.15
CA LEU A 103 30.11 -6.35 4.62
C LEU A 103 30.32 -7.37 5.76
N PRO A 104 29.80 -8.59 5.63
CA PRO A 104 30.11 -9.69 6.53
C PRO A 104 31.62 -9.92 6.66
N THR A 105 32.09 -10.28 7.85
CA THR A 105 33.52 -10.42 8.19
C THR A 105 34.26 -11.42 7.29
N TYR A 106 33.59 -12.45 6.77
CA TYR A 106 34.17 -13.42 5.84
C TYR A 106 34.48 -12.86 4.44
N LEU A 107 34.01 -11.65 4.11
CA LEU A 107 34.33 -10.93 2.88
C LEU A 107 35.38 -9.82 3.09
N LYS A 108 35.75 -9.52 4.34
CA LYS A 108 36.70 -8.45 4.71
C LYS A 108 38.17 -8.93 4.79
N SER A 109 38.43 -10.20 4.46
CA SER A 109 39.76 -10.83 4.44
C SER A 109 40.34 -10.92 3.04
#